data_AF-R6WMW1-F1
#
_entry.id   AF-R6WMW1-F1
#
_cell.length_a   1.000
_cell.length_b   1.000
_cell.length_c   1.000
_cell.angle_alpha   90.00
_cell.angle_beta   90.00
_cell.angle_gamma   90.00
#
_symmetry.space_group_name_H-M   'P 1'
#
loop_
_entity.id
_entity.type
_entity.pdbx_description
1 polymer ?
#
loop_
_entity_poly.entity_id
_entity_poly.type
_entity_poly.pdbx_seq_one_letter_code
_entity_poly.pdbx_strand_id
1 'polypeptide(L)'
;MHPKFEIPTDPHGKHRYESAMKHVEAAKKAGKSSDEIHAIFKKVMEFNPMDIESIPQDEAHAKYRTAMVHMKKALESGKSADEAHETFRKIMNGETSGHCHHK
;
A
#
# COMPACT_ATOMS: atom_id res chain seq x y z
N MET A 1 -23.27 15.27 10.13
CA MET A 1 -22.65 15.97 8.98
C MET A 1 -21.50 15.10 8.49
N HIS A 2 -21.51 14.65 7.24
CA HIS A 2 -20.33 13.98 6.66
C HIS A 2 -19.38 15.07 6.16
N PRO A 3 -18.16 15.19 6.71
CA PRO A 3 -17.17 16.12 6.20
C PRO A 3 -16.91 15.82 4.72
N LYS A 4 -16.85 16.87 3.90
CA LYS A 4 -16.61 16.74 2.47
C LYS A 4 -15.17 16.26 2.29
N PHE A 5 -15.00 15.01 1.86
CA PHE A 5 -13.67 14.47 1.60
C PHE A 5 -13.16 15.03 0.28
N GLU A 6 -12.03 15.73 0.30
CA GLU A 6 -11.39 16.24 -0.91
C GLU A 6 -10.78 15.07 -1.67
N ILE A 7 -11.32 14.78 -2.86
CA ILE A 7 -10.78 13.72 -3.72
C ILE A 7 -9.38 14.15 -4.14
N PRO A 8 -8.33 13.37 -3.82
CA PRO A 8 -6.98 13.74 -4.23
C PRO A 8 -6.89 13.80 -5.76
N THR A 9 -6.28 14.87 -6.27
CA THR A 9 -6.10 15.11 -7.71
C THR A 9 -4.89 14.39 -8.30
N ASP A 10 -4.03 13.84 -7.45
CA ASP A 10 -2.89 13.02 -7.86
C ASP A 10 -3.35 11.67 -8.48
N PRO A 11 -2.71 11.18 -9.55
CA PRO A 11 -3.07 9.93 -10.21
C PRO A 11 -3.12 8.69 -9.29
N HIS A 12 -2.21 8.59 -8.32
CA HIS A 12 -2.24 7.54 -7.30
C HIS A 12 -3.33 7.81 -6.24
N GLY A 13 -3.57 9.08 -5.93
CA GLY A 13 -4.70 9.51 -5.12
C GLY A 13 -6.06 9.06 -5.65
N LYS A 14 -6.28 9.17 -6.96
CA LYS A 14 -7.50 8.68 -7.63
C LYS A 14 -7.66 7.16 -7.51
N HIS A 15 -6.59 6.39 -7.74
CA HIS A 15 -6.62 4.94 -7.57
C HIS A 15 -6.92 4.51 -6.13
N ARG A 16 -6.38 5.23 -5.14
CA ARG A 16 -6.70 5.00 -3.72
C ARG A 16 -8.18 5.27 -3.42
N TYR A 17 -8.74 6.34 -3.98
CA TYR A 17 -10.17 6.64 -3.84
C TYR A 17 -11.06 5.55 -4.44
N GLU A 18 -10.76 5.09 -5.67
CA GLU A 18 -11.50 4.00 -6.30
C GLU A 18 -11.42 2.69 -5.49
N SER A 19 -10.25 2.38 -4.94
CA SER A 19 -10.09 1.24 -4.02
C SER A 19 -10.89 1.42 -2.73
N ALA A 20 -10.81 2.60 -2.10
CA ALA A 20 -11.53 2.93 -0.87
C ALA A 20 -13.03 2.75 -1.05
N MET A 21 -13.58 3.17 -2.19
CA MET A 21 -14.99 2.99 -2.52
C MET A 21 -15.38 1.50 -2.64
N LYS A 22 -14.56 0.66 -3.28
CA LYS A 22 -14.80 -0.80 -3.32
C LYS A 22 -14.82 -1.42 -1.92
N HIS A 23 -13.92 -0.98 -1.04
CA HIS A 23 -13.92 -1.42 0.36
C HIS A 23 -15.14 -0.93 1.14
N VAL A 24 -15.59 0.30 0.90
CA VAL A 24 -16.83 0.86 1.46
C VAL A 24 -18.04 0.06 1.01
N GLU A 25 -18.15 -0.28 -0.27
CA GLU A 25 -19.24 -1.09 -0.80
C GLU A 25 -19.26 -2.49 -0.19
N ALA A 26 -18.09 -3.14 -0.06
CA ALA A 26 -17.98 -4.43 0.60
C ALA A 26 -18.38 -4.35 2.08
N ALA A 27 -17.96 -3.30 2.79
CA ALA A 27 -18.32 -3.06 4.19
C ALA A 27 -19.82 -2.80 4.38
N LYS A 28 -20.44 -2.01 3.49
CA LYS A 28 -21.90 -1.82 3.43
C LYS A 28 -22.62 -3.14 3.21
N LYS A 29 -22.15 -3.96 2.26
CA LYS A 29 -22.73 -5.28 1.98
C LYS A 29 -22.59 -6.25 3.16
N ALA A 30 -21.50 -6.14 3.92
CA ALA A 30 -21.28 -6.91 5.14
C ALA A 30 -22.10 -6.42 6.35
N GLY A 31 -22.91 -5.36 6.19
CA GLY A 31 -23.75 -4.81 7.27
C GLY A 31 -22.96 -4.04 8.33
N LYS A 32 -21.76 -3.57 8.02
CA LYS A 32 -20.97 -2.75 8.96
C LYS A 32 -21.63 -1.41 9.23
N SER A 33 -21.36 -0.87 10.42
CA SER A 33 -21.87 0.44 10.82
C SER A 33 -21.26 1.56 9.98
N SER A 34 -21.93 2.73 9.96
CA SER A 34 -21.45 3.91 9.24
C SER A 34 -20.05 4.35 9.71
N ASP A 35 -19.79 4.27 11.02
CA ASP A 35 -18.50 4.62 11.61
C ASP A 35 -17.39 3.68 11.15
N GLU A 36 -17.65 2.37 11.08
CA GLU A 36 -16.68 1.40 10.55
C GLU A 36 -16.42 1.61 9.06
N ILE A 37 -17.45 1.94 8.28
CA ILE A 37 -17.31 2.25 6.86
C ILE A 37 -16.43 3.49 6.67
N HIS A 38 -16.61 4.53 7.49
CA HIS A 38 -15.74 5.71 7.48
C HIS A 38 -14.31 5.37 7.89
N ALA A 39 -14.12 4.55 8.91
CA ALA A 39 -12.79 4.12 9.34
C ALA A 39 -12.06 3.35 8.23
N ILE A 40 -12.77 2.47 7.50
CA ILE A 40 -12.22 1.75 6.36
C ILE A 40 -11.85 2.71 5.23
N PHE A 41 -12.76 3.63 4.87
CA PHE A 41 -12.49 4.62 3.84
C PHE A 41 -11.25 5.46 4.17
N LYS A 42 -11.20 6.01 5.39
CA LYS A 42 -10.08 6.81 5.88
C LYS A 42 -8.77 6.02 5.84
N LYS A 43 -8.78 4.77 6.31
CA LYS A 43 -7.60 3.89 6.30
C LYS A 43 -7.05 3.64 4.90
N VAL A 44 -7.91 3.43 3.90
CA VAL A 44 -7.47 3.21 2.52
C VAL A 44 -6.97 4.51 1.88
N MET A 45 -7.59 5.65 2.19
CA MET A 45 -7.14 6.96 1.68
C MET A 45 -5.81 7.41 2.29
N GLU A 46 -5.63 7.18 3.59
CA GLU A 46 -4.39 7.48 4.33
C GLU A 46 -3.29 6.45 4.08
N PHE A 47 -3.61 5.32 3.42
CA PHE A 47 -2.62 4.31 3.10
C PHE A 47 -1.51 4.93 2.25
N ASN A 48 -0.31 4.94 2.84
CA ASN A 48 0.90 5.38 2.18
C ASN A 48 1.82 4.17 2.00
N PRO A 49 1.99 3.67 0.76
CA PRO A 49 2.87 2.53 0.52
C PRO A 49 4.33 2.81 0.93
N MET A 50 4.76 4.08 0.96
CA MET A 50 6.10 4.46 1.43
C MET A 50 6.25 4.42 2.96
N ASP A 51 5.14 4.35 3.70
CA ASP A 51 5.14 4.15 5.13
C ASP A 51 5.16 2.65 5.45
N ILE A 52 6.36 2.08 5.41
CA ILE A 52 6.61 0.65 5.61
C ILE A 52 6.21 0.20 7.02
N GLU A 53 6.21 1.10 8.00
CA GLU A 53 5.83 0.79 9.37
C GLU A 53 4.32 0.55 9.50
N SER A 54 3.52 1.17 8.62
CA SER A 54 2.08 0.94 8.53
C SER A 54 1.70 -0.40 7.89
N ILE A 55 2.65 -1.07 7.20
CA ILE A 55 2.41 -2.36 6.55
C ILE A 55 2.38 -3.46 7.61
N PRO A 56 1.34 -4.31 7.64
CA PRO A 56 1.29 -5.47 8.53
C PRO A 56 2.55 -6.35 8.47
N GLN A 57 2.99 -6.84 9.63
CA GLN A 57 4.18 -7.71 9.76
C GLN A 57 3.85 -9.21 9.67
N ASP A 58 2.64 -9.55 9.25
CA ASP A 58 2.27 -10.95 9.06
C ASP A 58 2.96 -11.57 7.83
N GLU A 59 2.98 -12.90 7.82
CA GLU A 59 3.67 -13.68 6.78
C GLU A 59 3.11 -13.40 5.37
N ALA A 60 1.80 -13.11 5.24
CA ALA A 60 1.19 -12.83 3.94
C ALA A 60 1.69 -11.49 3.35
N HIS A 61 2.10 -10.54 4.19
CA HIS A 61 2.64 -9.25 3.78
C HIS A 61 4.17 -9.17 3.86
N ALA A 62 4.86 -10.18 4.38
CA ALA A 62 6.31 -10.17 4.55
C ALA A 62 7.08 -9.89 3.23
N LYS A 63 6.63 -10.51 2.13
CA LYS A 63 7.23 -10.31 0.79
C LYS A 63 7.03 -8.89 0.28
N TYR A 64 5.80 -8.37 0.39
CA TYR A 64 5.47 -7.00 0.01
C TYR A 64 6.26 -5.99 0.85
N ARG A 65 6.29 -6.16 2.18
CA ARG A 65 7.06 -5.31 3.09
C ARG A 65 8.53 -5.27 2.72
N THR A 66 9.13 -6.44 2.44
CA THR A 66 10.52 -6.53 1.97
C THR A 66 10.71 -5.77 0.66
N ALA A 67 9.82 -5.95 -0.31
CA ALA A 67 9.88 -5.25 -1.58
C ALA A 67 9.84 -3.71 -1.39
N MET A 68 8.98 -3.22 -0.50
CA MET A 68 8.86 -1.80 -0.17
C MET A 68 10.10 -1.25 0.55
N VAL A 69 10.74 -2.01 1.45
CA VAL A 69 12.02 -1.64 2.09
C VAL A 69 13.10 -1.39 1.05
N HIS A 70 13.26 -2.31 0.10
CA HIS A 70 14.26 -2.17 -0.94
C HIS A 70 13.93 -1.05 -1.92
N MET A 71 12.65 -0.87 -2.26
CA MET A 71 12.20 0.25 -3.10
C MET A 71 12.46 1.60 -2.44
N LYS A 72 12.12 1.76 -1.16
CA LYS A 72 12.38 2.99 -0.40
C LYS A 72 13.87 3.28 -0.32
N LYS A 73 14.69 2.27 -0.01
CA LYS A 73 16.14 2.42 0.01
C LYS A 73 16.72 2.82 -1.35
N ALA A 74 16.17 2.31 -2.45
CA ALA A 74 16.56 2.71 -3.80
C ALA A 74 16.27 4.20 -4.06
N LEU A 75 15.07 4.67 -3.69
CA LEU A 75 14.69 6.08 -3.79
C LEU A 75 15.59 6.97 -2.90
N GLU A 76 15.86 6.56 -1.67
CA GLU A 76 16.77 7.27 -0.74
C GLU A 76 18.22 7.29 -1.25
N SER A 77 18.62 6.28 -2.02
CA SER A 77 19.93 6.22 -2.68
C SER A 77 19.98 7.07 -3.97
N GLY A 78 18.93 7.84 -4.27
CA GLY A 78 18.84 8.73 -5.42
C GLY A 78 18.52 8.04 -6.74
N LYS A 79 18.07 6.77 -6.72
CA LYS A 79 17.62 6.08 -7.93
C LYS A 79 16.30 6.65 -8.43
N SER A 80 16.06 6.50 -9.72
CA SER A 80 14.78 6.89 -10.33
C SER A 80 13.61 6.04 -9.81
N ALA A 81 12.39 6.57 -9.92
CA ALA A 81 11.18 5.85 -9.54
C ALA A 81 10.99 4.54 -10.33
N ASP A 82 11.41 4.50 -11.60
CA ASP A 82 11.42 3.30 -12.44
C ASP A 82 12.36 2.22 -11.89
N GLU A 83 13.60 2.57 -11.55
CA GLU A 83 14.56 1.61 -10.98
C GLU A 83 14.13 1.08 -9.60
N ALA A 84 13.51 1.95 -8.79
CA ALA A 84 12.93 1.56 -7.52
C ALA A 84 11.76 0.57 -7.74
N HIS A 85 10.88 0.86 -8.69
CA HIS A 85 9.79 -0.06 -9.08
C HIS A 85 10.31 -1.37 -9.65
N GLU A 86 11.38 -1.37 -10.44
CA GLU A 86 12.00 -2.59 -10.94
C GLU A 86 12.52 -3.45 -9.79
N THR A 87 13.15 -2.83 -8.79
CA THR A 87 13.60 -3.50 -7.57
C THR A 87 12.43 -4.15 -6.82
N PHE A 88 11.32 -3.41 -6.66
CA PHE A 88 10.09 -3.94 -6.08
C PHE A 88 9.57 -5.16 -6.86
N ARG A 89 9.49 -5.04 -8.19
CA ARG A 89 8.97 -6.10 -9.08
C ARG A 89 9.81 -7.37 -8.99
N LYS A 90 11.14 -7.23 -9.02
CA LYS A 90 12.08 -8.35 -8.87
C LYS A 90 11.87 -9.09 -7.56
N ILE A 91 11.66 -8.38 -6.44
CA ILE A 91 11.39 -9.01 -5.14
C ILE A 91 10.04 -9.73 -5.15
N MET A 92 8.99 -9.09 -5.67
CA MET A 92 7.66 -9.70 -5.76
C MET A 92 7.65 -10.96 -6.63
N ASN A 93 8.39 -10.96 -7.73
CA ASN A 93 8.52 -12.11 -8.63
C ASN A 93 9.52 -13.17 -8.14
N GLY A 94 10.31 -12.88 -7.09
CA GLY A 94 11.38 -13.78 -6.63
C GLY A 94 12.60 -13.82 -7.56
N GLU A 95 12.75 -12.83 -8.43
CA GLU A 95 13.88 -12.66 -9.36
C GLU A 95 15.12 -12.04 -8.68
N THR A 96 15.05 -11.76 -7.38
CA THR A 96 16.22 -11.34 -6.61
C THR A 96 17.12 -12.53 -6.37
N SER A 97 18.31 -12.51 -6.98
CA SER A 97 19.34 -13.55 -6.90
C SER A 97 20.07 -13.63 -5.54
N GLY A 98 19.40 -13.29 -4.44
CA GLY A 98 19.94 -13.40 -3.09
C GLY A 98 19.55 -14.73 -2.46
N HIS A 99 20.41 -15.74 -2.59
CA HIS A 99 20.38 -16.89 -1.66
C HIS A 99 20.54 -16.34 -0.23
N CYS A 100 19.44 -16.19 0.50
CA CYS A 100 19.53 -16.05 1.95
C CYS A 100 19.82 -17.44 2.52
N HIS A 101 21.11 -17.79 2.62
CA HIS A 101 21.55 -18.84 3.54
C HIS A 101 21.20 -18.38 4.95
N HIS A 102 20.10 -18.89 5.49
CA HIS A 102 19.88 -18.87 6.92
C HIS A 102 20.87 -19.86 7.51
N LYS A 103 21.86 -19.35 8.25
CA LYS A 103 22.78 -20.19 9.03
C LYS A 103 22.11 -20.67 10.31
#